data_AF-A0A496Y6X7-F1
#
_entry.id   AF-A0A496Y6X7-F1
#
_cell.length_a   1.000
_cell.length_b   1.000
_cell.length_c   1.000
_cell.angle_alpha   90.00
_cell.angle_beta   90.00
_cell.angle_gamma   90.00
#
_symmetry.space_group_name_H-M   'P 1'
#
loop_
_entity.id
_entity.type
_entity.pdbx_description
1 polymer ?
#
loop_
_entity_poly.entity_id
_entity_poly.type
_entity_poly.pdbx_seq_one_letter_code
_entity_poly.pdbx_strand_id
1 'polypeptide(L)'
;KKAAKENRGLLGALLPHRPKRESSEKRQNVVLKGKQRLVWTLRKGKPAAVPVTVGVTDGRMTEVLAGNIKEGMSLLTNMVIPRNE
;
A
#
# COMPACT_ATOMS: atom_id res chain seq x y z
N LYS A 1 -26.77 7.84 8.88
CA LYS A 1 -27.05 6.84 7.83
C LYS A 1 -27.17 5.48 8.52
N LYS A 2 -28.36 4.87 8.50
CA LYS A 2 -28.66 3.59 9.18
C LYS A 2 -27.90 2.46 8.47
N ALA A 3 -27.15 1.65 9.22
CA ALA A 3 -26.60 0.40 8.73
C ALA A 3 -27.72 -0.65 8.69
N ALA A 4 -27.86 -1.34 7.56
CA ALA A 4 -28.80 -2.43 7.41
C ALA A 4 -28.45 -3.54 8.42
N LYS A 5 -29.41 -3.85 9.30
CA LYS A 5 -29.37 -5.02 10.18
C LYS A 5 -29.63 -6.23 9.29
N GLU A 6 -28.57 -6.87 8.82
CA GLU A 6 -28.71 -8.07 8.01
C GLU A 6 -29.13 -9.25 8.90
N ASN A 7 -30.27 -9.86 8.57
CA ASN A 7 -30.84 -11.02 9.27
C ASN A 7 -29.87 -12.21 9.16
N ARG A 8 -28.99 -12.40 10.15
CA ARG A 8 -28.27 -13.66 10.32
C ARG A 8 -29.26 -14.72 10.82
N GLY A 9 -29.67 -15.61 9.92
CA GLY A 9 -30.51 -16.76 10.27
C GLY A 9 -29.84 -17.67 11.29
N LEU A 10 -30.64 -18.43 12.05
CA LEU A 10 -30.19 -19.29 13.16
C LEU A 10 -29.07 -20.28 12.77
N LEU A 11 -29.05 -20.72 11.51
CA LEU A 11 -28.00 -21.60 10.98
C LEU A 11 -26.62 -20.92 10.90
N GLY A 12 -26.57 -19.59 10.74
CA GLY A 12 -25.33 -18.82 10.69
C GLY A 12 -24.65 -18.61 12.05
N ALA A 13 -25.32 -18.99 13.15
CA ALA A 13 -24.78 -18.90 14.51
C ALA A 13 -24.14 -20.22 15.00
N LEU A 14 -24.46 -21.35 14.35
CA LEU A 14 -23.96 -22.68 14.72
C LEU A 14 -22.69 -23.10 13.98
N LEU A 15 -22.35 -22.41 12.88
CA LEU A 15 -21.15 -22.73 12.11
C LEU A 15 -19.96 -21.89 12.63
N PRO A 16 -18.80 -22.51 12.92
CA PRO A 16 -17.59 -21.77 13.27
C PRO A 16 -17.22 -20.84 12.10
N HIS A 17 -17.28 -19.54 12.38
CA HIS A 17 -17.01 -18.52 11.38
C HIS A 17 -15.52 -18.53 11.02
N ARG A 18 -15.21 -18.39 9.72
CA ARG A 18 -13.82 -18.25 9.26
C ARG A 18 -13.27 -16.93 9.82
N PRO A 19 -12.10 -16.92 10.49
CA PRO A 19 -11.48 -15.68 10.93
C PRO A 19 -11.37 -14.72 9.75
N LYS A 20 -11.93 -13.52 9.91
CA LYS A 20 -11.75 -12.46 8.94
C LYS A 20 -10.24 -12.21 8.90
N ARG A 21 -9.59 -12.55 7.78
CA ARG A 21 -8.22 -12.07 7.52
C ARG A 21 -8.30 -10.56 7.64
N GLU A 22 -7.69 -10.00 8.67
CA GLU A 22 -7.39 -8.58 8.69
C GLU A 22 -6.57 -8.35 7.44
N SER A 23 -7.18 -7.71 6.45
CA SER A 23 -6.47 -7.25 5.27
C SER A 23 -5.38 -6.34 5.81
N SER A 24 -4.15 -6.87 5.78
CA SER A 24 -2.88 -6.18 5.98
C SER A 24 -3.05 -4.66 5.93
N GLU A 25 -2.83 -4.05 7.10
CA GLU A 25 -2.43 -2.66 7.32
C GLU A 25 -2.86 -1.68 6.24
N LYS A 26 -3.85 -0.82 6.56
CA LYS A 26 -4.07 0.51 5.97
C LYS A 26 -3.18 0.77 4.75
N ARG A 27 -3.51 0.17 3.60
CA ARG A 27 -3.04 0.72 2.33
C ARG A 27 -3.62 2.10 2.32
N GLN A 28 -2.79 3.12 2.53
CA GLN A 28 -3.20 4.49 2.24
C GLN A 28 -3.71 4.40 0.79
N ASN A 29 -5.02 4.49 0.61
CA ASN A 29 -5.65 4.51 -0.70
C ASN A 29 -5.28 5.85 -1.33
N VAL A 30 -4.01 5.98 -1.73
CA VAL A 30 -3.54 7.09 -2.54
C VAL A 30 -4.11 6.83 -3.92
N VAL A 31 -5.15 7.57 -4.27
CA VAL A 31 -5.70 7.55 -5.63
C VAL A 31 -4.68 8.24 -6.54
N LEU A 32 -3.81 7.45 -7.16
CA LEU A 32 -2.83 7.92 -8.13
C LEU A 32 -3.56 8.25 -9.45
N LYS A 33 -3.27 9.42 -10.02
CA LYS A 33 -3.80 9.84 -11.33
C LYS A 33 -2.67 10.06 -12.33
N GLY A 34 -2.88 9.66 -13.58
CA GLY A 34 -1.97 9.93 -14.69
C GLY A 34 -0.53 9.49 -14.40
N LYS A 35 0.39 10.46 -14.38
CA LYS A 35 1.83 10.26 -14.15
C LYS A 35 2.24 10.15 -12.67
N GLN A 36 1.29 10.02 -11.74
CA GLN A 36 1.62 9.85 -10.33
C GLN A 36 2.06 8.42 -10.01
N ARG A 37 3.15 8.30 -9.24
CA ARG A 37 3.69 7.05 -8.71
C ARG A 37 4.00 7.18 -7.22
N LEU A 38 4.17 6.05 -6.56
CA LEU A 38 4.67 6.00 -5.19
C LEU A 38 6.10 5.52 -5.21
N VAL A 39 6.94 6.19 -4.44
CA VAL A 39 8.20 5.64 -3.94
C VAL A 39 8.08 5.45 -2.44
N TRP A 40 8.98 4.68 -1.85
CA TRP A 40 8.95 4.41 -0.42
C TRP A 40 10.27 4.83 0.21
N THR A 41 10.18 5.53 1.35
CA THR A 41 11.32 5.80 2.23
C THR A 41 11.13 5.05 3.54
N LEU A 42 12.19 4.89 4.33
CA LEU A 42 12.08 4.27 5.65
C LEU A 42 11.91 5.36 6.71
N ARG A 43 10.78 5.32 7.42
CA ARG A 43 10.53 6.17 8.60
C ARG A 43 10.39 5.28 9.82
N LYS A 44 11.33 5.39 10.77
CA LYS A 44 11.36 4.57 11.99
C LYS A 44 11.30 3.06 11.68
N GLY A 45 12.07 2.62 10.69
CA GLY A 45 12.14 1.22 10.25
C GLY A 45 10.92 0.71 9.47
N LYS A 46 9.93 1.57 9.18
CA LYS A 46 8.73 1.19 8.43
C LYS A 46 8.70 1.88 7.07
N PRO A 47 8.30 1.19 5.99
CA PRO A 47 8.07 1.83 4.69
C PRO A 47 7.00 2.92 4.80
N ALA A 48 7.33 4.12 4.33
CA ALA A 48 6.43 5.25 4.23
C ALA A 48 6.34 5.69 2.77
N ALA A 49 5.13 5.70 2.23
CA ALA A 49 4.87 6.07 0.84
C ALA A 49 5.07 7.58 0.64
N VAL A 50 5.72 7.93 -0.47
CA VAL A 50 5.92 9.30 -0.93
C VAL A 50 5.40 9.37 -2.38
N PRO A 51 4.32 10.13 -2.64
CA PRO A 51 3.85 10.34 -4.00
C PRO A 51 4.81 11.23 -4.77
N VAL A 52 5.07 10.84 -6.01
CA VAL A 52 5.90 11.56 -6.98
C VAL A 52 5.17 11.62 -8.31
N THR A 53 5.46 12.63 -9.12
CA THR A 53 5.07 12.70 -10.53
C THR A 53 6.28 12.33 -11.37
N VAL A 54 6.11 11.35 -12.26
CA VAL A 54 7.19 10.86 -13.13
C VAL A 54 7.11 11.43 -14.54
N GLY A 55 8.26 11.54 -15.20
CA GLY A 55 8.42 11.96 -16.59
C GLY A 55 8.71 10.79 -17.51
N VAL A 56 9.70 10.96 -18.38
CA VAL A 56 10.16 9.91 -19.30
C VAL A 56 11.00 8.85 -18.58
N THR A 57 11.08 7.65 -19.17
CA THR A 57 11.92 6.57 -18.69
C THR A 57 12.67 5.93 -19.85
N ASP A 58 13.90 5.48 -19.61
CA ASP A 58 14.72 4.72 -20.55
C ASP A 58 14.73 3.20 -20.24
N GLY A 59 13.89 2.75 -19.31
CA GLY A 59 13.82 1.36 -18.85
C GLY A 59 14.77 1.03 -17.69
N ARG A 60 15.72 1.90 -17.35
CA ARG A 60 16.60 1.78 -16.17
C ARG A 60 16.35 2.89 -15.16
N MET A 61 16.19 4.12 -15.66
CA MET A 61 15.94 5.32 -14.89
C MET A 61 14.61 5.94 -15.30
N THR A 62 13.97 6.61 -14.35
CA THR A 62 12.73 7.37 -14.57
C THR A 62 12.96 8.79 -14.06
N GLU A 63 12.66 9.77 -14.89
CA GLU A 63 12.67 11.17 -14.49
C GLU A 63 11.61 11.44 -13.41
N VAL A 64 11.97 12.19 -12.37
CA VAL A 64 11.02 12.66 -11.37
C VAL A 64 10.81 14.17 -11.53
N LEU A 65 9.59 14.55 -11.91
CA LEU A 65 9.22 15.93 -12.19
C LEU A 65 8.76 16.69 -10.93
N ALA A 66 8.16 15.98 -9.97
CA ALA A 66 7.69 16.57 -8.72
C ALA A 66 7.51 15.51 -7.62
N GLY A 67 7.50 15.96 -6.37
CA GLY A 67 7.28 15.13 -5.19
C GLY A 67 8.16 15.56 -4.02
N ASN A 68 7.86 15.10 -2.82
CA ASN A 68 8.67 15.41 -1.63
C ASN A 68 9.84 14.43 -1.50
N ILE A 69 10.71 14.43 -2.51
CA ILE A 69 11.98 13.70 -2.52
C ILE A 69 13.12 14.69 -2.77
N LYS A 70 14.31 14.37 -2.25
CA LYS A 70 15.50 15.20 -2.41
C LYS A 70 16.67 14.34 -2.84
N GLU A 71 17.66 14.96 -3.47
CA GLU A 71 18.93 14.30 -3.77
C GLU A 71 19.57 13.74 -2.49
N GLY A 72 20.17 12.55 -2.61
CA GLY A 72 20.73 11.81 -1.47
C GLY A 72 19.70 11.15 -0.54
N MET A 73 18.39 11.35 -0.74
CA MET A 73 17.38 10.70 0.08
C MET A 73 17.32 9.19 -0.20
N SER A 74 17.46 8.36 0.84
CA SER A 74 17.35 6.92 0.71
C SER A 74 15.92 6.48 0.41
N LEU A 75 15.78 5.66 -0.63
CA LEU A 75 14.54 5.03 -1.05
C LEU A 75 14.68 3.52 -1.01
N LEU A 76 13.55 2.85 -0.78
CA LEU A 76 13.44 1.40 -0.83
C LEU A 76 13.19 0.97 -2.28
N THR A 77 14.10 0.15 -2.81
CA THR A 77 14.02 -0.35 -4.19
C THR A 77 13.57 -1.81 -4.29
N ASN A 78 13.76 -2.59 -3.22
CA ASN A 78 13.33 -3.99 -3.15
C ASN A 78 13.00 -4.40 -1.70
N MET A 79 12.13 -5.39 -1.53
CA MET A 79 11.91 -6.06 -0.24
C MET A 79 12.13 -7.56 -0.43
N VAL A 80 13.05 -8.11 0.36
CA VAL A 80 13.26 -9.57 0.42
C VAL A 80 12.36 -10.11 1.51
N ILE A 81 11.41 -10.97 1.14
CA ILE A 81 10.63 -11.75 2.09
C ILE A 81 11.39 -13.06 2.30
N PRO A 82 12.01 -13.28 3.48
CA PRO A 82 12.68 -14.54 3.74
C PRO A 82 11.66 -15.68 3.68
N ARG A 83 12.00 -16.76 2.96
CA ARG A 83 11.27 -18.02 3.04
C ARG A 83 11.96 -18.85 4.12
N ASN A 84 11.20 -19.33 5.10
CA ASN A 84 11.67 -20.35 6.01
C ASN A 84 11.73 -21.67 5.23
N GLU A 85 12.91 -22.24 5.12
CA GLU A 85 13.13 -23.64 4.71
C GLU A 85 13.09 -24.55 5.95
#